data_AF-A0A3Q9FTG4-F1
#
_entry.id   AF-A0A3Q9FTG4-F1
#
_cell.length_a   1.000
_cell.length_b   1.000
_cell.length_c   1.000
_cell.angle_alpha   90.00
_cell.angle_beta   90.00
_cell.angle_gamma   90.00
#
_symmetry.space_group_name_H-M   'P 1'
#
loop_
_entity.id
_entity.type
_entity.pdbx_description
1 polymer ?
#
loop_
_entity_poly.entity_id
_entity_poly.type
_entity_poly.pdbx_seq_one_letter_code
_entity_poly.pdbx_strand_id
1 'polypeptide(L)'
;MSEFNIDQEIIQASPLATTIHSCKEVQSKTWMDYVKALLAIAGADGEISQEELDWVFSDFLEVIGASDEEIEEVKKFDFKNVDLAELLSNLDINVPMNYKRTLVYDAVMMARADNVYSQQEKEAVWKAAEILGVPYFIARTIEGLVNTEKSLEMIRKSLFELEEEGYPIVDLDKLNMKPASILERNTFGVKLTCEQTQRNYGFALMIIAGADGVISEAEKNWYFEQFVKVSNTPKEIAKEVMEYDFSKGNLEEVIDNLKVDVTINFKRTLLYNAIKMASADAEFPEQEKEATDRVAKLLDISEDIAQTIYYLVDTEAKIAKMRTTLFEYN
;
A
#
# COMPACT_ATOMS: atom_id res chain seq x y z
N MET A 1 29.82 30.78 19.75
CA MET A 1 29.56 29.47 20.38
C MET A 1 28.33 28.92 19.69
N SER A 2 28.54 28.00 18.76
CA SER A 2 27.45 27.30 18.08
C SER A 2 26.85 26.31 19.08
N GLU A 3 25.59 26.52 19.44
CA GLU A 3 24.84 25.57 20.25
C GLU A 3 24.80 24.22 19.55
N PHE A 4 25.09 23.19 20.34
CA PHE A 4 25.14 21.80 19.93
C PHE A 4 23.76 21.38 19.40
N ASN A 5 23.76 20.86 18.18
CA ASN A 5 22.61 20.26 17.50
C ASN A 5 22.14 19.07 18.36
N ILE A 6 20.95 19.17 18.95
CA ILE A 6 20.29 18.06 19.63
C ILE A 6 20.00 17.02 18.53
N ASP A 7 20.39 15.77 18.77
CA ASP A 7 20.21 14.63 17.85
C ASP A 7 18.85 14.71 17.14
N GLN A 8 18.86 15.04 15.85
CA GLN A 8 17.67 14.99 15.02
C GLN A 8 17.44 13.51 14.70
N GLU A 9 16.58 12.87 15.47
CA GLU A 9 16.17 11.50 15.21
C GLU A 9 15.43 11.45 13.86
N ILE A 10 15.95 10.64 12.93
CA ILE A 10 15.46 10.52 11.56
C ILE A 10 14.70 9.19 11.45
N ILE A 11 13.43 9.28 11.07
CA ILE A 11 12.64 8.11 10.69
C ILE A 11 12.99 7.73 9.25
N GLN A 12 13.35 6.47 9.03
CA GLN A 12 13.53 5.89 7.70
C GLN A 12 12.18 5.35 7.23
N ALA A 13 11.57 6.04 6.27
CA ALA A 13 10.25 5.69 5.76
C ALA A 13 10.30 4.31 5.10
N SER A 14 9.24 3.50 5.28
CA SER A 14 9.14 2.28 4.48
C SER A 14 8.99 2.63 2.99
N PRO A 15 9.20 1.68 2.08
CA PRO A 15 9.02 1.93 0.66
C PRO A 15 7.59 2.18 0.24
N LEU A 16 6.62 1.63 0.98
CA LEU A 16 5.23 1.98 0.77
C LEU A 16 5.00 3.46 1.13
N ALA A 17 5.56 3.93 2.24
CA ALA A 17 5.56 5.36 2.58
C ALA A 17 6.31 6.20 1.51
N THR A 18 7.44 5.72 1.00
CA THR A 18 8.16 6.40 -0.10
C THR A 18 7.31 6.47 -1.37
N THR A 19 6.52 5.44 -1.66
CA THR A 19 5.66 5.39 -2.85
C THR A 19 4.45 6.32 -2.73
N ILE A 20 3.85 6.40 -1.53
CA ILE A 20 2.67 7.23 -1.28
C ILE A 20 3.08 8.70 -1.09
N HIS A 21 4.11 8.95 -0.29
CA HIS A 21 4.50 10.27 0.20
C HIS A 21 5.77 10.83 -0.47
N SER A 22 6.40 10.10 -1.39
CA SER A 22 7.68 10.50 -2.03
C SER A 22 8.78 10.85 -1.01
N CYS A 23 8.68 10.31 0.21
CA CYS A 23 9.52 10.65 1.35
C CYS A 23 10.31 9.41 1.78
N LYS A 24 11.65 9.50 1.75
CA LYS A 24 12.56 8.43 2.17
C LYS A 24 12.97 8.54 3.63
N GLU A 25 13.09 9.77 4.11
CA GLU A 25 13.50 10.08 5.47
C GLU A 25 12.82 11.36 5.93
N VAL A 26 12.47 11.41 7.21
CA VAL A 26 11.84 12.58 7.81
C VAL A 26 12.29 12.74 9.26
N GLN A 27 12.35 13.98 9.72
CA GLN A 27 12.62 14.26 11.13
C GLN A 27 11.46 13.76 11.98
N SER A 28 11.78 12.92 12.97
CA SER A 28 10.81 12.29 13.87
C SER A 28 9.82 13.30 14.44
N LYS A 29 10.32 14.35 15.08
CA LYS A 29 9.49 15.40 15.69
C LYS A 29 8.47 16.01 14.72
N THR A 30 8.95 16.43 13.56
CA THR A 30 8.12 17.06 12.52
C THR A 30 7.02 16.11 12.03
N TRP A 31 7.34 14.83 11.94
CA TRP A 31 6.38 13.81 11.56
C TRP A 31 5.37 13.50 12.67
N MET A 32 5.80 13.49 13.93
CA MET A 32 4.87 13.36 15.06
C MET A 32 3.89 14.52 15.10
N ASP A 33 4.33 15.74 14.81
CA ASP A 33 3.44 16.90 14.70
C ASP A 33 2.45 16.75 13.52
N TYR A 34 2.87 16.15 12.39
CA TYR A 34 1.98 15.80 11.28
C TYR A 34 0.87 14.80 11.71
N VAL A 35 1.25 13.73 12.41
CA VAL A 35 0.29 12.72 12.88
C VAL A 35 -0.67 13.30 13.92
N LYS A 36 -0.18 14.16 14.83
CA LYS A 36 -1.04 14.89 15.77
C LYS A 36 -2.03 15.80 15.05
N ALA A 37 -1.61 16.43 13.96
CA ALA A 37 -2.51 17.22 13.12
C ALA A 37 -3.60 16.35 12.47
N LEU A 38 -3.26 15.15 11.99
CA LEU A 38 -4.26 14.19 11.49
C LEU A 38 -5.31 13.85 12.56
N LEU A 39 -4.87 13.48 13.75
CA LEU A 39 -5.77 13.17 14.88
C LEU A 39 -6.67 14.37 15.24
N ALA A 40 -6.11 15.58 15.24
CA ALA A 40 -6.87 16.80 15.52
C ALA A 40 -7.92 17.13 14.45
N ILE A 41 -7.64 16.81 13.18
CA ILE A 41 -8.58 17.03 12.07
C ILE A 41 -9.69 15.97 12.11
N ALA A 42 -9.34 14.70 12.23
CA ALA A 42 -10.32 13.61 12.26
C ALA A 42 -11.21 13.71 13.52
N GLY A 43 -10.61 13.96 14.68
CA GLY A 43 -11.33 14.09 15.96
C GLY A 43 -12.00 15.43 16.21
N ALA A 44 -12.19 16.26 15.19
CA ALA A 44 -12.75 17.61 15.33
C ALA A 44 -14.22 17.63 15.77
N ASP A 45 -14.95 16.52 15.59
CA ASP A 45 -16.30 16.34 16.12
C ASP A 45 -16.32 15.86 17.58
N GLY A 46 -15.14 15.59 18.16
CA GLY A 46 -14.93 15.17 19.53
C GLY A 46 -14.76 13.65 19.70
N GLU A 47 -14.88 12.86 18.63
CA GLU A 47 -14.71 11.40 18.64
C GLU A 47 -13.79 10.95 17.50
N ILE A 48 -13.13 9.80 17.67
CA ILE A 48 -12.39 9.12 16.61
C ILE A 48 -12.79 7.65 16.76
N SER A 49 -13.28 7.05 15.68
CA SER A 49 -13.66 5.63 15.64
C SER A 49 -12.44 4.72 15.82
N GLN A 50 -12.70 3.45 16.16
CA GLN A 50 -11.60 2.49 16.31
C GLN A 50 -10.91 2.25 14.97
N GLU A 51 -11.65 2.22 13.86
CA GLU A 51 -11.15 2.02 12.51
C GLU A 51 -10.23 3.18 12.07
N GLU A 52 -10.56 4.42 12.43
CA GLU A 52 -9.70 5.59 12.19
C GLU A 52 -8.40 5.54 13.01
N LEU A 53 -8.49 5.12 14.28
CA LEU A 53 -7.30 4.89 15.10
C LEU A 53 -6.46 3.74 14.53
N ASP A 54 -7.09 2.65 14.13
CA ASP A 54 -6.40 1.50 13.52
C ASP A 54 -5.70 1.90 12.22
N TRP A 55 -6.32 2.78 11.41
CA TRP A 55 -5.67 3.34 10.23
C TRP A 55 -4.41 4.11 10.59
N VAL A 56 -4.43 4.95 11.65
CA VAL A 56 -3.24 5.68 12.09
C VAL A 56 -2.18 4.73 12.66
N PHE A 57 -2.55 3.87 13.61
CA PHE A 57 -1.58 3.11 14.40
C PHE A 57 -1.10 1.82 13.73
N SER A 58 -1.94 1.20 12.90
CA SER A 58 -1.63 -0.08 12.25
C SER A 58 -1.29 0.07 10.78
N ASP A 59 -1.92 1.01 10.06
CA ASP A 59 -1.64 1.20 8.63
C ASP A 59 -0.62 2.32 8.37
N PHE A 60 -0.75 3.46 9.04
CA PHE A 60 0.07 4.65 8.74
C PHE A 60 1.41 4.64 9.50
N LEU A 61 1.38 4.54 10.84
CA LEU A 61 2.56 4.62 11.70
C LEU A 61 3.53 3.42 11.51
N GLU A 62 3.00 2.23 11.19
CA GLU A 62 3.83 1.07 10.85
C GLU A 62 4.54 1.30 9.49
N VAL A 63 3.82 1.85 8.51
CA VAL A 63 4.35 2.11 7.15
C VAL A 63 5.39 3.23 7.15
N ILE A 64 5.33 4.19 8.05
CA ILE A 64 6.39 5.21 8.15
C ILE A 64 7.61 4.69 8.90
N GLY A 65 7.51 3.58 9.64
CA GLY A 65 8.59 3.04 10.47
C GLY A 65 8.77 3.73 11.83
N ALA A 66 7.68 4.19 12.45
CA ALA A 66 7.74 4.78 13.80
C ALA A 66 8.11 3.72 14.85
N SER A 67 8.88 4.16 15.85
CA SER A 67 9.24 3.39 17.04
C SER A 67 8.07 3.25 18.03
N ASP A 68 8.17 2.27 18.93
CA ASP A 68 7.19 2.08 20.00
C ASP A 68 7.04 3.33 20.89
N GLU A 69 8.14 4.08 21.11
CA GLU A 69 8.14 5.29 21.93
C GLU A 69 7.33 6.42 21.26
N GLU A 70 7.51 6.61 19.95
CA GLU A 70 6.76 7.57 19.14
C GLU A 70 5.27 7.21 19.05
N ILE A 71 4.96 5.92 18.87
CA ILE A 71 3.57 5.43 18.88
C ILE A 71 2.90 5.73 20.22
N GLU A 72 3.59 5.49 21.34
CA GLU A 72 3.07 5.78 22.68
C GLU A 72 2.97 7.29 22.97
N GLU A 73 3.79 8.13 22.35
CA GLU A 73 3.62 9.59 22.39
C GLU A 73 2.32 10.00 21.71
N VAL A 74 2.09 9.52 20.49
CA VAL A 74 0.89 9.85 19.70
C VAL A 74 -0.39 9.38 20.42
N LYS A 75 -0.39 8.19 21.04
CA LYS A 75 -1.54 7.70 21.83
C LYS A 75 -1.92 8.58 23.02
N LYS A 76 -0.95 9.31 23.60
CA LYS A 76 -1.18 10.20 24.75
C LYS A 76 -1.60 11.61 24.34
N PHE A 77 -1.62 11.90 23.04
CA PHE A 77 -1.97 13.21 22.53
C PHE A 77 -3.46 13.50 22.73
N ASP A 78 -3.77 14.63 23.37
CA ASP A 78 -5.15 15.09 23.59
C ASP A 78 -5.64 15.93 22.40
N PHE A 79 -6.09 15.23 21.36
CA PHE A 79 -6.60 15.86 20.14
C PHE A 79 -7.85 16.72 20.36
N LYS A 80 -8.60 16.53 21.46
CA LYS A 80 -9.87 17.22 21.70
C LYS A 80 -9.69 18.67 22.13
N ASN A 81 -8.57 18.97 22.78
CA ASN A 81 -8.32 20.28 23.39
C ASN A 81 -7.23 21.08 22.67
N VAL A 82 -6.80 20.63 21.47
CA VAL A 82 -5.76 21.32 20.71
C VAL A 82 -6.34 22.45 19.86
N ASP A 83 -5.62 23.57 19.78
CA ASP A 83 -5.90 24.60 18.77
C ASP A 83 -5.35 24.15 17.42
N LEU A 84 -6.25 23.70 16.54
CA LEU A 84 -5.91 23.24 15.20
C LEU A 84 -5.21 24.34 14.37
N ALA A 85 -5.59 25.61 14.53
CA ALA A 85 -4.98 26.70 13.75
C ALA A 85 -3.53 26.95 14.20
N GLU A 86 -3.28 26.91 15.50
CA GLU A 86 -1.92 26.99 16.05
C GLU A 86 -1.08 25.79 15.61
N LEU A 87 -1.61 24.57 15.74
CA LEU A 87 -0.93 23.35 15.36
C LEU A 87 -0.51 23.36 13.88
N LEU A 88 -1.45 23.64 12.98
CA LEU A 88 -1.19 23.66 11.53
C LEU A 88 -0.28 24.82 11.10
N SER A 89 -0.34 25.97 11.78
CA SER A 89 0.52 27.12 11.46
C SER A 89 1.98 26.89 11.85
N ASN A 90 2.21 26.03 12.85
CA ASN A 90 3.54 25.66 13.34
C ASN A 90 4.13 24.42 12.61
N LEU A 91 3.35 23.77 11.72
CA LEU A 91 3.85 22.66 10.92
C LEU A 91 4.84 23.15 9.87
N ASP A 92 6.12 22.87 10.11
CA ASP A 92 7.22 23.07 9.17
C ASP A 92 7.82 21.72 8.77
N ILE A 93 7.35 21.19 7.63
CA ILE A 93 7.76 19.88 7.12
C ILE A 93 8.64 20.05 5.90
N ASN A 94 9.94 19.80 6.10
CA ASN A 94 10.94 19.84 5.04
C ASN A 94 11.00 18.50 4.30
N VAL A 95 10.00 18.23 3.45
CA VAL A 95 9.91 17.04 2.60
C VAL A 95 9.73 17.45 1.13
N PRO A 96 10.18 16.62 0.16
CA PRO A 96 10.10 16.95 -1.26
C PRO A 96 8.67 16.98 -1.83
N MET A 97 7.67 16.52 -1.07
CA MET A 97 6.25 16.58 -1.43
C MET A 97 5.53 17.80 -0.84
N ASN A 98 4.43 18.21 -1.47
CA ASN A 98 3.51 19.22 -0.99
C ASN A 98 2.73 18.72 0.23
N TYR A 99 3.38 18.78 1.40
CA TYR A 99 2.87 18.24 2.67
C TYR A 99 1.49 18.80 3.04
N LYS A 100 1.15 20.02 2.59
CA LYS A 100 -0.15 20.64 2.86
C LYS A 100 -1.28 19.89 2.15
N ARG A 101 -1.08 19.54 0.88
CA ARG A 101 -2.06 18.74 0.11
C ARG A 101 -2.06 17.29 0.57
N THR A 102 -0.90 16.75 0.90
CA THR A 102 -0.78 15.40 1.46
C THR A 102 -1.52 15.29 2.81
N LEU A 103 -1.38 16.27 3.70
CA LEU A 103 -2.07 16.28 5.00
C LEU A 103 -3.59 16.29 4.84
N VAL A 104 -4.09 17.07 3.87
CA VAL A 104 -5.52 17.06 3.53
C VAL A 104 -5.95 15.70 2.98
N TYR A 105 -5.12 15.07 2.13
CA TYR A 105 -5.38 13.73 1.60
C TYR A 105 -5.43 12.68 2.71
N ASP A 106 -4.42 12.64 3.58
CA ASP A 106 -4.33 11.69 4.68
C ASP A 106 -5.45 11.92 5.70
N ALA A 107 -5.85 13.16 5.94
CA ALA A 107 -7.00 13.46 6.81
C ALA A 107 -8.31 12.89 6.24
N VAL A 108 -8.52 12.97 4.90
CA VAL A 108 -9.69 12.34 4.26
C VAL A 108 -9.55 10.81 4.27
N MET A 109 -8.36 10.26 4.08
CA MET A 109 -8.13 8.81 4.15
C MET A 109 -8.44 8.25 5.54
N MET A 110 -7.94 8.93 6.58
CA MET A 110 -8.22 8.61 7.97
C MET A 110 -9.72 8.72 8.23
N ALA A 111 -10.34 9.88 7.98
CA ALA A 111 -11.77 10.13 8.20
C ALA A 111 -12.73 9.23 7.38
N ARG A 112 -12.21 8.32 6.56
CA ARG A 112 -12.99 7.34 5.80
C ARG A 112 -12.61 5.91 6.10
N ALA A 113 -11.79 5.67 7.12
CA ALA A 113 -11.34 4.34 7.50
C ALA A 113 -12.51 3.44 7.90
N ASP A 114 -13.53 3.98 8.55
CA ASP A 114 -14.76 3.30 8.94
C ASP A 114 -15.81 3.23 7.80
N ASN A 115 -15.51 3.76 6.62
CA ASN A 115 -16.39 3.93 5.46
C ASN A 115 -17.55 4.93 5.64
N VAL A 116 -17.58 5.66 6.75
CA VAL A 116 -18.42 6.84 6.93
C VAL A 116 -17.56 8.07 6.61
N TYR A 117 -18.19 9.15 6.12
CA TYR A 117 -17.50 10.43 6.01
C TYR A 117 -18.51 11.51 6.36
N SER A 118 -18.59 11.81 7.66
CA SER A 118 -19.62 12.66 8.23
C SER A 118 -19.52 14.09 7.69
N GLN A 119 -20.58 14.86 7.88
CA GLN A 119 -20.56 16.27 7.45
C GLN A 119 -19.59 17.08 8.33
N GLN A 120 -19.43 16.69 9.60
CA GLN A 120 -18.53 17.30 10.56
C GLN A 120 -17.06 17.06 10.19
N GLU A 121 -16.67 15.83 9.86
CA GLU A 121 -15.31 15.51 9.38
C GLU A 121 -14.99 16.26 8.08
N LYS A 122 -15.95 16.37 7.16
CA LYS A 122 -15.79 17.17 5.93
C LYS A 122 -15.49 18.63 6.23
N GLU A 123 -16.26 19.23 7.13
CA GLU A 123 -16.07 20.62 7.55
C GLU A 123 -14.71 20.82 8.22
N ALA A 124 -14.27 19.86 9.04
CA ALA A 124 -12.97 19.88 9.68
C ALA A 124 -11.82 19.80 8.66
N VAL A 125 -11.89 18.89 7.70
CA VAL A 125 -10.93 18.76 6.60
C VAL A 125 -10.88 20.05 5.77
N TRP A 126 -12.02 20.64 5.42
CA TRP A 126 -12.06 21.90 4.67
C TRP A 126 -11.47 23.07 5.44
N LYS A 127 -11.74 23.15 6.74
CA LYS A 127 -11.14 24.17 7.62
C LYS A 127 -9.62 24.00 7.70
N ALA A 128 -9.13 22.76 7.83
CA ALA A 128 -7.70 22.47 7.82
C ALA A 128 -7.06 22.87 6.47
N ALA A 129 -7.71 22.53 5.35
CA ALA A 129 -7.28 22.92 4.02
C ALA A 129 -7.18 24.45 3.87
N GLU A 130 -8.16 25.19 4.38
CA GLU A 130 -8.15 26.66 4.39
C GLU A 130 -6.96 27.21 5.19
N ILE A 131 -6.73 26.71 6.40
CA ILE A 131 -5.61 27.14 7.26
C ILE A 131 -4.26 26.86 6.58
N LEU A 132 -4.12 25.71 5.93
CA LEU A 132 -2.91 25.34 5.20
C LEU A 132 -2.72 26.15 3.91
N GLY A 133 -3.75 26.86 3.44
CA GLY A 133 -3.75 27.60 2.17
C GLY A 133 -3.98 26.72 0.95
N VAL A 134 -4.60 25.55 1.12
CA VAL A 134 -5.01 24.67 0.03
C VAL A 134 -6.34 25.18 -0.54
N PRO A 135 -6.41 25.54 -1.84
CA PRO A 135 -7.66 26.03 -2.43
C PRO A 135 -8.81 25.04 -2.30
N TYR A 136 -10.03 25.53 -2.05
CA TYR A 136 -11.22 24.69 -1.88
C TYR A 136 -11.42 23.67 -3.01
N PHE A 137 -11.22 24.08 -4.27
CA PHE A 137 -11.36 23.16 -5.41
C PHE A 137 -10.30 22.04 -5.44
N ILE A 138 -9.10 22.30 -4.90
CA ILE A 138 -8.05 21.27 -4.73
C ILE A 138 -8.45 20.32 -3.61
N ALA A 139 -8.92 20.83 -2.46
CA ALA A 139 -9.42 19.99 -1.37
C ALA A 139 -10.57 19.06 -1.85
N ARG A 140 -11.51 19.59 -2.64
CA ARG A 140 -12.57 18.79 -3.27
C ARG A 140 -12.04 17.75 -4.28
N THR A 141 -10.97 18.07 -5.00
CA THR A 141 -10.30 17.13 -5.91
C THR A 141 -9.65 16.00 -5.13
N ILE A 142 -9.01 16.31 -4.00
CA ILE A 142 -8.41 15.33 -3.08
C ILE A 142 -9.49 14.39 -2.53
N GLU A 143 -10.63 14.92 -2.10
CA GLU A 143 -11.75 14.06 -1.66
C GLU A 143 -12.24 13.13 -2.78
N GLY A 144 -12.39 13.66 -4.00
CA GLY A 144 -12.79 12.85 -5.15
C GLY A 144 -11.79 11.71 -5.44
N LEU A 145 -10.49 12.00 -5.30
CA LEU A 145 -9.43 11.01 -5.44
C LEU A 145 -9.55 9.92 -4.37
N VAL A 146 -9.64 10.28 -3.10
CA VAL A 146 -9.78 9.31 -1.98
C VAL A 146 -11.05 8.47 -2.14
N ASN A 147 -12.17 9.07 -2.57
CA ASN A 147 -13.39 8.33 -2.88
C ASN A 147 -13.19 7.27 -3.96
N THR A 148 -12.43 7.60 -4.99
CA THR A 148 -12.10 6.68 -6.07
C THR A 148 -11.18 5.56 -5.57
N GLU A 149 -10.12 5.90 -4.83
CA GLU A 149 -9.19 4.91 -4.27
C GLU A 149 -9.88 3.92 -3.32
N LYS A 150 -10.75 4.39 -2.43
CA LYS A 150 -11.54 3.51 -1.54
C LYS A 150 -12.48 2.59 -2.33
N SER A 151 -13.05 3.08 -3.42
CA SER A 151 -13.89 2.25 -4.29
C SER A 151 -13.07 1.17 -5.01
N LEU A 152 -11.86 1.49 -5.47
CA LEU A 152 -10.93 0.51 -6.04
C LEU A 152 -10.46 -0.51 -4.99
N GLU A 153 -10.22 -0.07 -3.75
CA GLU A 153 -9.90 -0.96 -2.63
C GLU A 153 -11.04 -1.97 -2.39
N MET A 154 -12.30 -1.54 -2.40
CA MET A 154 -13.46 -2.41 -2.27
C MET A 154 -13.60 -3.40 -3.44
N ILE A 155 -13.38 -2.94 -4.69
CA ILE A 155 -13.37 -3.83 -5.87
C ILE A 155 -12.28 -4.89 -5.71
N ARG A 156 -11.07 -4.48 -5.29
CA ARG A 156 -9.95 -5.39 -5.06
C ARG A 156 -10.29 -6.43 -3.99
N LYS A 157 -10.83 -6.00 -2.84
CA LYS A 157 -11.27 -6.89 -1.76
C LYS A 157 -12.31 -7.90 -2.27
N SER A 158 -13.34 -7.43 -2.98
CA SER A 158 -14.37 -8.30 -3.54
C SER A 158 -13.82 -9.29 -4.57
N LEU A 159 -12.85 -8.90 -5.40
CA LEU A 159 -12.20 -9.82 -6.34
C LEU A 159 -11.43 -10.92 -5.62
N PHE A 160 -10.78 -10.60 -4.50
CA PHE A 160 -9.93 -11.54 -3.76
C PHE A 160 -10.68 -12.34 -2.70
N GLU A 161 -11.91 -11.96 -2.36
CA GLU A 161 -12.79 -12.77 -1.51
C GLU A 161 -12.93 -14.20 -2.05
N LEU A 162 -12.91 -15.17 -1.13
CA LEU A 162 -13.06 -16.59 -1.44
C LEU A 162 -14.51 -16.87 -1.84
N GLU A 163 -14.70 -17.53 -2.98
CA GLU A 163 -16.04 -17.91 -3.46
C GLU A 163 -16.55 -19.21 -2.81
N GLU A 164 -15.67 -20.01 -2.19
CA GLU A 164 -16.01 -21.29 -1.54
C GLU A 164 -15.33 -21.45 -0.17
N GLU A 165 -15.93 -22.23 0.73
CA GLU A 165 -15.27 -22.75 1.93
C GLU A 165 -14.07 -23.59 1.48
N GLY A 166 -12.86 -23.06 1.67
CA GLY A 166 -11.63 -23.65 1.17
C GLY A 166 -11.52 -25.15 1.48
N TYR A 167 -10.96 -25.91 0.54
CA TYR A 167 -10.70 -27.33 0.73
C TYR A 167 -9.84 -27.54 2.00
N PRO A 168 -10.16 -28.52 2.86
CA PRO A 168 -9.34 -28.80 4.03
C PRO A 168 -7.95 -29.23 3.56
N ILE A 169 -6.95 -28.45 3.95
CA ILE A 169 -5.57 -28.68 3.54
C ILE A 169 -5.03 -29.91 4.23
N VAL A 170 -4.38 -30.76 3.44
CA VAL A 170 -3.58 -31.88 3.92
C VAL A 170 -2.17 -31.36 4.18
N ASP A 171 -1.56 -31.70 5.32
CA ASP A 171 -0.15 -31.40 5.64
C ASP A 171 0.24 -29.94 5.98
N LEU A 172 -0.67 -29.13 6.54
CA LEU A 172 -0.35 -27.78 7.06
C LEU A 172 0.87 -27.76 7.98
N ASP A 173 1.00 -28.77 8.83
CA ASP A 173 2.08 -28.89 9.81
C ASP A 173 3.47 -29.08 9.15
N LYS A 174 3.52 -29.53 7.88
CA LYS A 174 4.78 -29.75 7.15
C LYS A 174 5.30 -28.50 6.45
N LEU A 175 4.43 -27.52 6.19
CA LEU A 175 4.77 -26.33 5.39
C LEU A 175 5.30 -25.15 6.22
N ASN A 176 5.38 -25.29 7.56
CA ASN A 176 5.82 -24.23 8.47
C ASN A 176 5.12 -22.88 8.18
N MET A 177 3.80 -22.93 8.02
CA MET A 177 2.97 -21.76 7.72
C MET A 177 3.09 -20.73 8.84
N LYS A 178 3.21 -19.46 8.47
CA LYS A 178 3.18 -18.31 9.39
C LYS A 178 2.05 -17.35 9.01
N PRO A 179 1.55 -16.54 9.95
CA PRO A 179 0.70 -15.40 9.63
C PRO A 179 1.38 -14.51 8.58
N ALA A 180 0.63 -14.13 7.56
CA ALA A 180 1.02 -13.08 6.63
C ALA A 180 1.15 -11.74 7.39
N SER A 181 1.96 -10.83 6.86
CA SER A 181 2.13 -9.51 7.48
C SER A 181 0.79 -8.75 7.51
N ILE A 182 0.69 -7.69 8.32
CA ILE A 182 -0.49 -6.81 8.32
C ILE A 182 -0.68 -6.21 6.91
N LEU A 183 0.39 -5.72 6.30
CA LEU A 183 0.36 -5.14 4.96
C LEU A 183 -0.05 -6.15 3.88
N GLU A 184 0.42 -7.39 3.97
CA GLU A 184 0.07 -8.47 3.03
C GLU A 184 -1.41 -8.86 3.19
N ARG A 185 -1.91 -8.91 4.43
CA ARG A 185 -3.34 -9.09 4.73
C ARG A 185 -4.19 -7.93 4.23
N ASN A 186 -3.77 -6.69 4.40
CA ASN A 186 -4.58 -5.54 4.01
C ASN A 186 -4.53 -5.28 2.50
N THR A 187 -3.40 -5.57 1.86
CA THR A 187 -3.18 -5.29 0.42
C THR A 187 -3.67 -6.44 -0.46
N PHE A 188 -3.38 -7.68 -0.06
CA PHE A 188 -3.62 -8.87 -0.86
C PHE A 188 -4.61 -9.84 -0.21
N GLY A 189 -4.98 -9.61 1.06
CA GLY A 189 -5.90 -10.46 1.82
C GLY A 189 -5.37 -11.86 2.16
N VAL A 190 -4.10 -12.14 1.83
CA VAL A 190 -3.43 -13.39 2.19
C VAL A 190 -3.29 -13.44 3.71
N LYS A 191 -3.81 -14.48 4.38
CA LYS A 191 -3.78 -14.58 5.85
C LYS A 191 -2.61 -15.41 6.36
N LEU A 192 -2.14 -16.38 5.58
CA LEU A 192 -1.06 -17.30 5.94
C LEU A 192 -0.15 -17.50 4.73
N THR A 193 1.15 -17.60 4.99
CA THR A 193 2.17 -17.79 3.96
C THR A 193 3.30 -18.68 4.48
N CYS A 194 4.14 -19.19 3.60
CA CYS A 194 5.38 -19.90 3.95
C CYS A 194 6.46 -19.61 2.91
N GLU A 195 7.72 -19.89 3.25
CA GLU A 195 8.86 -19.59 2.38
C GLU A 195 8.76 -20.26 1.01
N GLN A 196 8.28 -21.51 0.96
CA GLN A 196 8.09 -22.23 -0.30
C GLN A 196 7.03 -21.56 -1.19
N THR A 197 5.93 -21.07 -0.59
CA THR A 197 4.89 -20.34 -1.32
C THR A 197 5.44 -19.03 -1.84
N GLN A 198 6.13 -18.25 -1.00
CA GLN A 198 6.72 -16.98 -1.40
C GLN A 198 7.77 -17.14 -2.52
N ARG A 199 8.59 -18.20 -2.45
CA ARG A 199 9.55 -18.56 -3.50
C ARG A 199 8.85 -18.85 -4.83
N ASN A 200 7.91 -19.80 -4.84
CA ASN A 200 7.24 -20.21 -6.06
C ASN A 200 6.38 -19.07 -6.64
N TYR A 201 5.80 -18.22 -5.77
CA TYR A 201 5.08 -17.02 -6.21
C TYR A 201 6.02 -16.07 -6.95
N GLY A 202 7.18 -15.82 -6.36
CA GLY A 202 8.23 -15.01 -6.97
C GLY A 202 8.71 -15.58 -8.31
N PHE A 203 8.95 -16.89 -8.41
CA PHE A 203 9.30 -17.52 -9.68
C PHE A 203 8.21 -17.36 -10.74
N ALA A 204 6.94 -17.52 -10.36
CA ALA A 204 5.84 -17.29 -11.29
C ALA A 204 5.85 -15.85 -11.82
N LEU A 205 6.00 -14.86 -10.93
CA LEU A 205 6.11 -13.45 -11.32
C LEU A 205 7.28 -13.21 -12.29
N MET A 206 8.46 -13.77 -12.01
CA MET A 206 9.65 -13.63 -12.88
C MET A 206 9.44 -14.26 -14.26
N ILE A 207 8.81 -15.43 -14.34
CA ILE A 207 8.50 -16.08 -15.63
C ILE A 207 7.53 -15.25 -16.46
N ILE A 208 6.54 -14.63 -15.82
CA ILE A 208 5.50 -13.87 -16.49
C ILE A 208 6.03 -12.51 -16.96
N ALA A 209 6.70 -11.76 -16.08
CA ALA A 209 7.34 -10.50 -16.43
C ALA A 209 8.42 -10.70 -17.51
N GLY A 210 9.25 -11.73 -17.36
CA GLY A 210 10.31 -12.03 -18.33
C GLY A 210 9.88 -12.68 -19.64
N ALA A 211 8.57 -12.71 -19.95
CA ALA A 211 8.04 -13.42 -21.10
C ALA A 211 8.49 -12.83 -22.45
N ASP A 212 8.81 -11.54 -22.48
CA ASP A 212 9.37 -10.85 -23.65
C ASP A 212 10.89 -11.11 -23.84
N GLY A 213 11.52 -11.77 -22.86
CA GLY A 213 12.93 -12.12 -22.82
C GLY A 213 13.79 -11.22 -21.93
N VAL A 214 13.22 -10.20 -21.29
CA VAL A 214 13.93 -9.31 -20.36
C VAL A 214 13.08 -9.03 -19.12
N ILE A 215 13.71 -8.74 -17.98
CA ILE A 215 13.03 -8.14 -16.83
C ILE A 215 13.69 -6.80 -16.56
N SER A 216 12.93 -5.73 -16.74
CA SER A 216 13.35 -4.35 -16.59
C SER A 216 13.67 -4.02 -15.13
N GLU A 217 14.44 -2.94 -14.91
CA GLU A 217 14.77 -2.51 -13.55
C GLU A 217 13.52 -2.01 -12.79
N ALA A 218 12.50 -1.51 -13.49
CA ALA A 218 11.26 -1.10 -12.85
C ALA A 218 10.48 -2.31 -12.31
N GLU A 219 10.40 -3.40 -13.06
CA GLU A 219 9.72 -4.63 -12.65
C GLU A 219 10.44 -5.29 -11.47
N LYS A 220 11.77 -5.35 -11.51
CA LYS A 220 12.61 -5.79 -10.39
C LYS A 220 12.40 -4.93 -9.13
N ASN A 221 12.39 -3.61 -9.31
CA ASN A 221 12.14 -2.69 -8.21
C ASN A 221 10.72 -2.86 -7.66
N TRP A 222 9.73 -3.09 -8.52
CA TRP A 222 8.37 -3.40 -8.09
C TRP A 222 8.35 -4.67 -7.23
N TYR A 223 8.98 -5.75 -7.69
CA TYR A 223 9.07 -6.99 -6.92
C TYR A 223 9.72 -6.77 -5.55
N PHE A 224 10.85 -6.09 -5.50
CA PHE A 224 11.59 -5.91 -4.25
C PHE A 224 10.93 -4.91 -3.30
N GLU A 225 10.47 -3.77 -3.81
CA GLU A 225 9.97 -2.66 -3.00
C GLU A 225 8.50 -2.81 -2.64
N GLN A 226 7.67 -3.39 -3.54
CA GLN A 226 6.23 -3.55 -3.33
C GLN A 226 5.86 -4.95 -2.90
N PHE A 227 6.42 -6.01 -3.48
CA PHE A 227 6.04 -7.37 -3.08
C PHE A 227 6.82 -7.82 -1.85
N VAL A 228 8.14 -7.97 -1.94
CA VAL A 228 9.00 -8.56 -0.88
C VAL A 228 8.86 -7.87 0.46
N LYS A 229 8.76 -6.54 0.47
CA LYS A 229 8.64 -5.76 1.72
C LYS A 229 7.24 -5.83 2.31
N VAL A 230 6.20 -5.78 1.48
CA VAL A 230 4.81 -5.95 1.94
C VAL A 230 4.60 -7.36 2.49
N SER A 231 5.07 -8.40 1.80
CA SER A 231 4.96 -9.80 2.26
C SER A 231 5.96 -10.20 3.35
N ASN A 232 6.85 -9.30 3.75
CA ASN A 232 7.96 -9.58 4.66
C ASN A 232 8.71 -10.87 4.27
N THR A 233 9.02 -11.02 2.97
CA THR A 233 9.69 -12.19 2.42
C THR A 233 11.14 -12.24 2.90
N PRO A 234 11.64 -13.40 3.39
CA PRO A 234 13.03 -13.52 3.83
C PRO A 234 14.03 -13.13 2.75
N LYS A 235 15.10 -12.44 3.13
CA LYS A 235 16.12 -11.93 2.20
C LYS A 235 16.72 -13.00 1.30
N GLU A 236 16.94 -14.20 1.84
CA GLU A 236 17.49 -15.32 1.08
C GLU A 236 16.53 -15.77 -0.04
N ILE A 237 15.22 -15.81 0.24
CA ILE A 237 14.18 -16.13 -0.75
C ILE A 237 14.07 -15.03 -1.80
N ALA A 238 14.05 -13.77 -1.38
CA ALA A 238 14.00 -12.64 -2.31
C ALA A 238 15.20 -12.64 -3.27
N LYS A 239 16.40 -12.95 -2.74
CA LYS A 239 17.61 -13.08 -3.56
C LYS A 239 17.50 -14.26 -4.54
N GLU A 240 17.07 -15.42 -4.07
CA GLU A 240 16.86 -16.60 -4.91
C GLU A 240 15.92 -16.32 -6.09
N VAL A 241 14.82 -15.61 -5.84
CA VAL A 241 13.87 -15.21 -6.88
C VAL A 241 14.49 -14.21 -7.86
N MET A 242 15.25 -13.22 -7.38
CA MET A 242 15.89 -12.22 -8.25
C MET A 242 17.00 -12.80 -9.13
N GLU A 243 17.64 -13.89 -8.70
CA GLU A 243 18.67 -14.61 -9.45
C GLU A 243 18.10 -15.73 -10.34
N TYR A 244 16.77 -15.91 -10.34
CA TYR A 244 16.11 -16.98 -11.09
C TYR A 244 16.24 -16.81 -12.60
N ASP A 245 16.62 -17.89 -13.29
CA ASP A 245 16.68 -17.94 -14.75
C ASP A 245 15.29 -18.20 -15.34
N PHE A 246 14.49 -17.13 -15.43
CA PHE A 246 13.11 -17.16 -15.93
C PHE A 246 12.99 -17.74 -17.35
N SER A 247 14.04 -17.61 -18.18
CA SER A 247 14.05 -18.12 -19.55
C SER A 247 13.97 -19.66 -19.63
N LYS A 248 14.34 -20.34 -18.54
CA LYS A 248 14.25 -21.80 -18.39
C LYS A 248 13.09 -22.23 -17.49
N GLY A 249 12.36 -21.28 -16.92
CA GLY A 249 11.26 -21.57 -16.02
C GLY A 249 10.07 -22.20 -16.73
N ASN A 250 9.41 -23.13 -16.05
CA ASN A 250 8.17 -23.73 -16.50
C ASN A 250 7.03 -23.21 -15.62
N LEU A 251 6.18 -22.36 -16.20
CA LEU A 251 5.09 -21.72 -15.47
C LEU A 251 4.09 -22.74 -14.92
N GLU A 252 3.73 -23.76 -15.71
CA GLU A 252 2.84 -24.83 -15.27
C GLU A 252 3.40 -25.57 -14.05
N GLU A 253 4.68 -25.92 -14.07
CA GLU A 253 5.35 -26.60 -12.95
C GLU A 253 5.38 -25.72 -11.68
N VAL A 254 5.68 -24.43 -11.84
CA VAL A 254 5.69 -23.48 -10.72
C VAL A 254 4.29 -23.32 -10.12
N ILE A 255 3.24 -23.20 -10.97
CA ILE A 255 1.84 -23.13 -10.53
C ILE A 255 1.41 -24.43 -9.86
N ASP A 256 1.81 -25.59 -10.39
CA ASP A 256 1.52 -26.88 -9.77
C ASP A 256 2.16 -27.04 -8.38
N ASN A 257 3.30 -26.38 -8.16
CA ASN A 257 3.99 -26.32 -6.87
C ASN A 257 3.49 -25.21 -5.94
N LEU A 258 2.53 -24.38 -6.38
CA LEU A 258 1.89 -23.32 -5.59
C LEU A 258 0.65 -23.80 -4.80
N LYS A 259 0.41 -25.11 -4.70
CA LYS A 259 -0.75 -25.75 -4.04
C LYS A 259 -0.81 -25.52 -2.53
N VAL A 260 -1.06 -24.29 -2.14
CA VAL A 260 -1.18 -23.81 -0.77
C VAL A 260 -2.49 -23.01 -0.73
N ASP A 261 -3.60 -23.76 -0.66
CA ASP A 261 -5.00 -23.32 -0.78
C ASP A 261 -5.51 -22.62 0.48
N VAL A 262 -4.65 -21.84 1.14
CA VAL A 262 -4.80 -21.61 2.59
C VAL A 262 -5.67 -20.43 2.91
N THR A 263 -5.64 -19.34 2.14
CA THR A 263 -6.18 -18.10 2.72
C THR A 263 -6.86 -17.07 1.84
N ILE A 264 -6.83 -17.13 0.50
CA ILE A 264 -7.61 -16.26 -0.39
C ILE A 264 -7.66 -16.87 -1.80
N ASN A 265 -8.43 -16.28 -2.74
CA ASN A 265 -8.35 -16.58 -4.17
C ASN A 265 -6.96 -16.22 -4.73
N PHE A 266 -5.95 -17.00 -4.32
CA PHE A 266 -4.54 -16.88 -4.67
C PHE A 266 -4.34 -16.70 -6.17
N LYS A 267 -5.18 -17.40 -6.95
CA LYS A 267 -5.22 -17.34 -8.40
C LYS A 267 -5.36 -15.89 -8.90
N ARG A 268 -6.37 -15.18 -8.40
CA ARG A 268 -6.66 -13.78 -8.77
C ARG A 268 -5.58 -12.82 -8.27
N THR A 269 -5.06 -13.03 -7.07
CA THR A 269 -3.97 -12.22 -6.54
C THR A 269 -2.67 -12.39 -7.35
N LEU A 270 -2.33 -13.62 -7.76
CA LEU A 270 -1.18 -13.89 -8.62
C LEU A 270 -1.31 -13.19 -9.97
N LEU A 271 -2.47 -13.31 -10.63
CA LEU A 271 -2.70 -12.61 -11.89
C LEU A 271 -2.59 -11.09 -11.71
N TYR A 272 -3.22 -10.53 -10.68
CA TYR A 272 -3.16 -9.11 -10.36
C TYR A 272 -1.72 -8.61 -10.16
N ASN A 273 -0.93 -9.32 -9.34
CA ASN A 273 0.46 -8.95 -9.08
C ASN A 273 1.36 -9.16 -10.30
N ALA A 274 1.10 -10.18 -11.11
CA ALA A 274 1.82 -10.40 -12.36
C ALA A 274 1.62 -9.24 -13.34
N ILE A 275 0.38 -8.77 -13.52
CA ILE A 275 0.08 -7.62 -14.37
C ILE A 275 0.75 -6.35 -13.81
N LYS A 276 0.71 -6.13 -12.48
CA LYS A 276 1.36 -4.96 -11.86
C LYS A 276 2.88 -4.97 -12.00
N MET A 277 3.50 -6.13 -11.90
CA MET A 277 4.94 -6.28 -12.10
C MET A 277 5.28 -6.04 -13.57
N ALA A 278 4.65 -6.76 -14.49
CA ALA A 278 4.87 -6.67 -15.93
C ALA A 278 4.69 -5.23 -16.46
N SER A 279 3.71 -4.50 -15.93
CA SER A 279 3.44 -3.11 -16.33
C SER A 279 4.18 -2.04 -15.53
N ALA A 280 5.19 -2.40 -14.72
CA ALA A 280 5.82 -1.48 -13.76
C ALA A 280 6.62 -0.34 -14.42
N ASP A 281 7.16 -0.53 -15.62
CA ASP A 281 7.82 0.53 -16.41
C ASP A 281 6.87 1.30 -17.33
N ALA A 282 5.56 1.07 -17.21
CA ALA A 282 4.51 1.59 -18.08
C ALA A 282 4.57 1.12 -19.54
N GLU A 283 5.44 0.16 -19.85
CA GLU A 283 5.30 -0.70 -21.02
C GLU A 283 4.48 -1.93 -20.62
N PHE A 284 3.77 -2.53 -21.58
CA PHE A 284 3.13 -3.83 -21.35
C PHE A 284 3.09 -4.58 -22.70
N PRO A 285 4.24 -5.13 -23.12
CA PRO A 285 4.41 -5.87 -24.37
C PRO A 285 3.37 -6.97 -24.57
N GLU A 286 3.15 -7.34 -25.82
CA GLU A 286 2.18 -8.39 -26.17
C GLU A 286 2.57 -9.75 -25.57
N GLN A 287 3.87 -10.03 -25.46
CA GLN A 287 4.38 -11.28 -24.89
C GLN A 287 4.03 -11.44 -23.41
N GLU A 288 4.11 -10.36 -22.63
CA GLU A 288 3.72 -10.36 -21.21
C GLU A 288 2.20 -10.43 -21.04
N LYS A 289 1.43 -9.82 -21.95
CA LYS A 289 -0.02 -9.99 -22.03
C LYS A 289 -0.41 -11.43 -22.32
N GLU A 290 0.22 -12.05 -23.33
CA GLU A 290 0.00 -13.46 -23.65
C GLU A 290 0.38 -14.37 -22.47
N ALA A 291 1.45 -14.04 -21.75
CA ALA A 291 1.86 -14.77 -20.55
C ALA A 291 0.84 -14.63 -19.41
N THR A 292 0.36 -13.42 -19.14
CA THR A 292 -0.69 -13.17 -18.13
C THR A 292 -2.02 -13.84 -18.50
N ASP A 293 -2.40 -13.88 -19.77
CA ASP A 293 -3.56 -14.64 -20.27
C ASP A 293 -3.38 -16.15 -20.12
N ARG A 294 -2.16 -16.66 -20.35
CA ARG A 294 -1.84 -18.07 -20.11
C ARG A 294 -1.95 -18.41 -18.62
N VAL A 295 -1.45 -17.55 -17.74
CA VAL A 295 -1.59 -17.70 -16.28
C VAL A 295 -3.06 -17.76 -15.88
N ALA A 296 -3.90 -16.86 -16.39
CA ALA A 296 -5.33 -16.86 -16.11
C ALA A 296 -5.97 -18.21 -16.48
N LYS A 297 -5.63 -18.77 -17.65
CA LYS A 297 -6.10 -20.10 -18.09
C LYS A 297 -5.60 -21.23 -17.19
N LEU A 298 -4.32 -21.22 -16.83
CA LEU A 298 -3.72 -22.25 -15.95
C LEU A 298 -4.32 -22.25 -14.55
N LEU A 299 -4.71 -21.08 -14.07
CA LEU A 299 -5.33 -20.89 -12.77
C LEU A 299 -6.85 -21.06 -12.79
N ASP A 300 -7.46 -21.36 -13.96
CA ASP A 300 -8.91 -21.48 -14.12
C ASP A 300 -9.65 -20.19 -13.70
N ILE A 301 -9.11 -19.05 -14.11
CA ILE A 301 -9.75 -17.74 -13.95
C ILE A 301 -10.56 -17.45 -15.22
N SER A 302 -11.85 -17.14 -15.07
CA SER A 302 -12.69 -16.80 -16.21
C SER A 302 -12.20 -15.54 -16.92
N GLU A 303 -12.43 -15.46 -18.23
CA GLU A 303 -12.03 -14.32 -19.07
C GLU A 303 -12.58 -12.99 -18.53
N ASP A 304 -13.84 -12.96 -18.08
CA ASP A 304 -14.47 -11.77 -17.50
C ASP A 304 -13.74 -11.28 -16.24
N ILE A 305 -13.31 -12.20 -15.37
CA ILE A 305 -12.59 -11.86 -14.14
C ILE A 305 -11.16 -11.41 -14.47
N ALA A 306 -10.47 -12.11 -15.37
CA ALA A 306 -9.14 -11.71 -15.82
C ALA A 306 -9.17 -10.28 -16.40
N GLN A 307 -10.14 -10.01 -17.27
CA GLN A 307 -10.35 -8.69 -17.87
C GLN A 307 -10.66 -7.61 -16.82
N THR A 308 -11.44 -7.96 -15.78
CA THR A 308 -11.71 -7.05 -14.66
C THR A 308 -10.44 -6.72 -13.88
N ILE A 309 -9.57 -7.70 -13.65
CA ILE A 309 -8.27 -7.51 -13.00
C ILE A 309 -7.36 -6.59 -13.83
N TYR A 310 -7.31 -6.76 -15.16
CA TYR A 310 -6.57 -5.84 -16.03
C TYR A 310 -7.06 -4.40 -15.89
N TYR A 311 -8.37 -4.19 -15.97
CA TYR A 311 -8.94 -2.84 -15.82
C TYR A 311 -8.68 -2.24 -14.45
N LEU A 312 -8.73 -3.06 -13.39
CA LEU A 312 -8.39 -2.62 -12.04
C LEU A 312 -6.94 -2.12 -11.98
N VAL A 313 -5.98 -2.91 -12.47
CA VAL A 313 -4.54 -2.55 -12.44
C VAL A 313 -4.26 -1.27 -13.23
N ASP A 314 -4.79 -1.16 -14.46
CA ASP A 314 -4.65 0.04 -15.29
C ASP A 314 -5.27 1.28 -14.62
N THR A 315 -6.45 1.12 -14.01
CA THR A 315 -7.11 2.22 -13.30
C THR A 315 -6.32 2.64 -12.07
N GLU A 316 -5.84 1.69 -11.26
CA GLU A 316 -4.98 1.99 -10.10
C GLU A 316 -3.72 2.75 -10.49
N ALA A 317 -3.05 2.37 -11.59
CA ALA A 317 -1.86 3.06 -12.08
C ALA A 317 -2.16 4.52 -12.47
N LYS A 318 -3.28 4.76 -13.15
CA LYS A 318 -3.74 6.12 -13.51
C LYS A 318 -4.06 6.96 -12.28
N ILE A 319 -4.73 6.37 -11.30
CA ILE A 319 -5.09 7.02 -10.04
C ILE A 319 -3.83 7.34 -9.21
N ALA A 320 -2.86 6.43 -9.15
CA ALA A 320 -1.57 6.68 -8.51
C ALA A 320 -0.85 7.88 -9.15
N LYS A 321 -0.87 7.99 -10.49
CA LYS A 321 -0.30 9.15 -11.20
C LYS A 321 -1.03 10.46 -10.88
N MET A 322 -2.37 10.43 -10.77
CA MET A 322 -3.16 11.59 -10.32
C MET A 322 -2.75 12.02 -8.91
N ARG A 323 -2.56 11.06 -7.99
CA ARG A 323 -2.10 11.32 -6.63
C ARG A 323 -0.71 11.98 -6.62
N THR A 324 0.26 11.43 -7.34
CA THR A 324 1.60 12.01 -7.47
C THR A 324 1.53 13.46 -7.96
N THR A 325 0.73 13.72 -9.00
CA THR A 325 0.56 15.09 -9.54
C THR A 325 -0.01 16.07 -8.51
N LEU A 326 -0.89 15.62 -7.61
CA LEU A 326 -1.40 16.47 -6.53
C LEU A 326 -0.33 16.80 -5.49
N PHE A 327 0.58 15.86 -5.23
CA PHE A 327 1.61 15.97 -4.20
C PHE A 327 2.90 16.64 -4.67
N GLU A 328 3.06 16.88 -5.98
CA GLU A 328 4.17 17.66 -6.49
C GLU A 328 4.01 19.17 -6.16
N TYR A 329 5.14 19.83 -5.87
CA TYR A 329 5.21 21.29 -5.84
C TYR A 329 5.21 21.80 -7.29
N ASN A 330 4.12 22.44 -7.71
CA ASN A 330 4.02 23.11 -9.01
C ASN A 330 4.86 24.38 -9.07
#